data_AF-A0A914XTD8-F1
#
_entry.id   AF-A0A914XTD8-F1
#
_cell.length_a   1.000
_cell.length_b   1.000
_cell.length_c   1.000
_cell.angle_alpha   90.00
_cell.angle_beta   90.00
_cell.angle_gamma   90.00
#
_symmetry.space_group_name_H-M   'P 1'
#
loop_
_entity.id
_entity.type
_entity.pdbx_description
1 polymer ?
#
loop_
_entity_poly.entity_id
_entity_poly.type
_entity_poly.pdbx_seq_one_letter_code
_entity_poly.pdbx_strand_id
1 'polypeptide(L)'
;MEEVKLLEELQDEETIIQMEAYELKKNGDDEKQLFVVMEKGENDFQTFLRSIDRSSNLIRYYWESMLNCVKVVHSKSEEISIFSYIR
;
A
#
# COMPACT_ATOMS: atom_id res chain seq x y z
N MET A 1 10.27 8.74 2.67
CA MET A 1 9.63 9.24 3.92
C MET A 1 8.18 9.59 3.67
N GLU A 2 7.85 10.25 2.56
CA GLU A 2 6.46 10.48 2.13
C GLU A 2 5.67 9.18 1.95
N GLU A 3 6.30 8.13 1.44
CA GLU A 3 5.68 6.81 1.25
C GLU A 3 5.26 6.14 2.57
N VAL A 4 6.10 6.22 3.62
CA VAL A 4 5.74 5.71 4.95
C VAL A 4 4.59 6.51 5.54
N LYS A 5 4.61 7.84 5.41
CA LYS A 5 3.52 8.70 5.89
C LYS A 5 2.20 8.40 5.18
N LEU A 6 2.25 8.24 3.86
CA LEU A 6 1.09 7.83 3.08
C LEU A 6 0.59 6.47 3.57
N LEU A 7 1.48 5.51 3.82
CA LEU A 7 1.10 4.20 4.31
C LEU A 7 0.52 4.26 5.73
N GLU A 8 1.05 5.10 6.63
CA GLU A 8 0.47 5.36 7.97
C GLU A 8 -0.98 5.86 7.89
N GLU A 9 -1.29 6.70 6.92
CA GLU A 9 -2.63 7.26 6.75
C GLU A 9 -3.62 6.31 6.05
N LEU A 10 -3.10 5.27 5.40
CA LEU A 10 -3.88 4.23 4.73
C LEU A 10 -4.06 2.96 5.58
N GLN A 11 -3.62 2.97 6.84
CA GLN A 11 -3.83 1.84 7.77
C GLN A 11 -5.33 1.62 8.06
N ASP A 12 -5.66 0.41 8.53
CA ASP A 12 -7.04 -0.06 8.82
C ASP A 12 -7.92 -0.31 7.57
N GLU A 13 -7.38 -0.16 6.36
CA GLU A 13 -8.08 -0.45 5.11
C GLU A 13 -7.81 -1.88 4.62
N GLU A 14 -8.86 -2.69 4.45
CA GLU A 14 -8.75 -4.14 4.13
C GLU A 14 -7.98 -4.43 2.83
N THR A 15 -8.00 -3.50 1.87
CA THR A 15 -7.32 -3.67 0.57
C THR A 15 -5.90 -3.08 0.54
N ILE A 16 -5.41 -2.56 1.67
CA ILE A 16 -4.08 -1.97 1.79
C ILE A 16 -3.22 -2.85 2.70
N ILE A 17 -1.94 -2.98 2.36
CA ILE A 17 -0.98 -3.71 3.16
C ILE A 17 -0.77 -3.03 4.51
N GLN A 18 -0.88 -3.79 5.60
CA GLN A 18 -0.70 -3.25 6.94
C GLN A 18 0.79 -3.11 7.28
N MET A 19 1.14 -1.99 7.91
CA MET A 19 2.47 -1.67 8.39
C MET A 19 2.48 -1.70 9.92
N GLU A 20 3.26 -2.62 10.48
CA GLU A 20 3.35 -2.80 11.94
C GLU A 20 4.39 -1.86 12.58
N ALA A 21 5.49 -1.61 11.86
CA ALA A 21 6.56 -0.75 12.34
C ALA A 21 7.47 -0.27 11.21
N TYR A 22 8.20 0.81 11.43
CA TYR A 22 9.30 1.22 10.57
C TYR A 22 10.43 1.88 11.38
N GLU A 23 11.66 1.81 10.87
CA GLU A 23 12.84 2.41 11.49
C GLU A 23 13.74 3.04 10.42
N LEU A 24 14.17 4.29 10.64
CA LEU A 24 15.13 4.97 9.79
C LEU A 24 16.51 4.97 10.47
N LYS A 25 17.44 4.17 9.96
CA LYS A 25 18.84 4.16 10.41
C LYS A 25 19.68 5.10 9.57
N LYS A 26 20.51 5.89 10.24
CA LYS A 26 21.60 6.65 9.60
C LYS A 26 22.88 5.85 9.77
N ASN A 27 23.43 5.35 8.68
CA ASN A 27 24.71 4.67 8.67
C ASN A 27 25.76 5.62 8.10
N GLY A 28 26.79 5.95 8.88
CA GLY A 28 27.97 6.69 8.38
C GLY A 28 27.68 7.94 7.54
N ASP A 29 28.59 8.26 6.61
CA ASP A 29 28.63 9.47 5.78
C ASP A 29 27.45 9.58 4.78
N ASP A 30 26.24 9.84 5.31
CA ASP A 30 25.00 10.18 4.61
C ASP A 30 24.10 9.03 4.09
N GLU A 31 24.42 7.77 4.36
CA GLU A 31 23.52 6.66 4.03
C GLU A 31 22.33 6.58 5.01
N LYS A 32 21.11 6.61 4.47
CA LYS A 32 19.87 6.38 5.21
C LYS A 32 19.26 5.07 4.76
N GLN A 33 19.06 4.15 5.70
CA GLN A 33 18.35 2.89 5.47
C GLN A 33 16.99 2.95 6.16
N LEU A 34 15.93 2.64 5.41
CA LEU A 34 14.58 2.51 5.93
C LEU A 34 14.24 1.02 6.05
N PHE A 35 13.94 0.60 7.27
CA PHE A 35 13.41 -0.72 7.58
C PHE A 35 11.90 -0.60 7.79
N VAL A 36 11.11 -1.46 7.17
CA VAL A 36 9.65 -1.48 7.31
C VAL A 36 9.21 -2.91 7.60
N VAL A 37 8.39 -3.07 8.61
CA VAL A 37 7.73 -4.33 8.97
C VAL A 37 6.29 -4.24 8.45
N MET A 38 5.95 -5.15 7.54
CA MET A 38 4.65 -5.18 6.88
C MET A 38 4.02 -6.57 7.00
N GLU A 39 2.72 -6.63 6.79
CA GLU A 39 1.99 -7.89 6.60
C GLU A 39 2.68 -8.77 5.54
N LYS A 40 2.80 -10.06 5.83
CA LYS A 40 3.39 -11.03 4.92
C LYS A 40 2.33 -11.56 3.95
N GLY A 41 2.42 -11.16 2.69
CA GLY A 41 1.70 -11.82 1.60
C GLY A 41 2.26 -13.21 1.29
N GLU A 42 1.37 -14.17 0.98
CA GLU A 42 1.78 -15.52 0.59
C GLU A 42 2.36 -15.58 -0.83
N ASN A 43 1.81 -14.77 -1.74
CA ASN A 43 2.18 -14.76 -3.15
C ASN A 43 1.89 -13.38 -3.76
N ASP A 44 2.65 -12.98 -4.78
CA ASP A 44 2.33 -11.78 -5.55
C ASP A 44 1.22 -12.07 -6.57
N PHE A 45 0.46 -11.03 -6.91
CA PHE A 45 -0.67 -11.17 -7.82
C PHE A 45 -0.27 -11.62 -9.22
N GLN A 46 0.91 -11.21 -9.71
CA GLN A 46 1.38 -11.61 -11.03
C GLN A 46 1.67 -13.11 -11.08
N THR A 47 2.32 -13.66 -10.07
CA THR A 47 2.59 -15.10 -9.94
C THR A 47 1.28 -15.86 -9.78
N PHE A 48 0.36 -15.35 -8.96
CA PHE A 48 -0.96 -15.93 -8.79
C PHE A 48 -1.73 -16.01 -10.12
N LEU A 49 -1.81 -14.92 -10.90
CA LEU A 49 -2.47 -14.88 -12.22
C LEU A 49 -1.91 -15.85 -13.26
N ARG A 50 -0.64 -16.28 -13.10
CA ARG A 50 -0.01 -17.28 -13.97
C ARG A 50 -0.42 -18.70 -13.59
N SER A 51 -0.81 -18.93 -12.34
CA SER A 51 -1.15 -20.24 -11.78
C SER A 51 -2.63 -20.61 -11.81
N ILE A 52 -3.54 -19.62 -11.93
CA ILE A 52 -4.98 -19.86 -11.87
C ILE A 52 -5.62 -20.13 -13.23
N ASP A 53 -6.76 -20.84 -13.20
CA ASP A 53 -7.71 -20.83 -14.31
C ASP A 53 -8.41 -19.46 -14.37
N ARG A 54 -8.35 -18.83 -15.54
CA ARG A 54 -8.78 -17.44 -15.75
C ARG A 54 -10.28 -17.37 -16.00
N SER A 55 -11.07 -17.83 -15.04
CA SER A 55 -12.51 -17.64 -15.07
C SER A 55 -12.85 -16.15 -15.01
N SER A 56 -13.87 -15.74 -15.75
CA SER A 56 -14.32 -14.34 -15.81
C SER A 56 -14.73 -13.81 -14.43
N ASN A 57 -15.31 -14.67 -13.58
CA ASN A 57 -15.71 -14.31 -12.22
C ASN A 57 -14.50 -14.00 -11.32
N LEU A 58 -13.44 -14.81 -11.41
CA LEU A 58 -12.24 -14.62 -10.61
C LEU A 58 -11.48 -13.34 -11.04
N ILE A 59 -11.38 -13.10 -12.35
CA ILE A 59 -10.81 -11.86 -12.88
C ILE A 59 -11.60 -10.66 -12.37
N ARG A 60 -12.94 -10.71 -12.46
CA ARG A 60 -13.81 -9.63 -11.99
C ARG A 60 -13.61 -9.35 -10.50
N TYR A 61 -13.53 -10.39 -9.67
CA TYR A 61 -13.33 -10.25 -8.23
C TYR A 61 -12.04 -9.47 -7.90
N TYR A 62 -10.90 -9.91 -8.44
CA TYR A 62 -9.64 -9.20 -8.18
C TYR A 62 -9.60 -7.79 -8.77
N TRP A 63 -10.25 -7.59 -9.91
CA TRP A 63 -10.40 -6.27 -10.50
C TRP A 63 -11.21 -5.32 -9.60
N GLU A 64 -12.31 -5.80 -9.01
CA GLU A 64 -13.10 -5.03 -8.03
C GLU A 64 -12.27 -4.70 -6.78
N SER A 65 -11.51 -5.65 -6.24
CA SER A 65 -10.59 -5.39 -5.11
C SER A 65 -9.54 -4.33 -5.44
N MET A 66 -8.94 -4.39 -6.64
CA MET A 66 -7.96 -3.39 -7.09
C MET A 66 -8.59 -1.99 -7.24
N LEU A 67 -9.79 -1.89 -7.81
CA LEU A 67 -10.48 -0.61 -7.94
C LEU A 67 -10.86 -0.02 -6.59
N ASN A 68 -11.26 -0.86 -5.62
CA ASN A 68 -11.53 -0.42 -4.26
C ASN A 68 -10.26 0.12 -3.59
N CYS A 69 -9.13 -0.57 -3.72
CA CYS A 69 -7.82 -0.11 -3.25
C CYS A 69 -7.47 1.28 -3.82
N VAL A 70 -7.56 1.47 -5.14
CA VAL A 70 -7.28 2.75 -5.79
C VAL A 70 -8.23 3.85 -5.31
N LYS A 71 -9.51 3.54 -5.13
CA LYS A 71 -10.50 4.49 -4.62
C LYS A 71 -10.16 4.97 -3.22
N VAL A 72 -9.75 4.06 -2.33
CA VAL A 72 -9.32 4.40 -0.96
C VAL A 72 -8.11 5.34 -1.00
N VAL A 73 -7.09 4.98 -1.77
CA VAL A 73 -5.88 5.81 -1.93
C VAL A 73 -6.23 7.21 -2.46
N HIS A 74 -7.10 7.32 -3.46
CA HIS A 74 -7.51 8.60 -4.02
C HIS A 74 -8.30 9.43 -3.01
N SER A 75 -9.25 8.82 -2.28
CA SER A 75 -10.02 9.50 -1.25
C SER A 75 -9.13 10.11 -0.16
N LYS A 76 -8.11 9.36 0.28
CA LYS A 76 -7.17 9.82 1.32
C LYS A 76 -6.18 10.84 0.78
N SER A 77 -5.68 10.67 -0.44
CA SER A 77 -4.79 11.63 -1.11
C SER A 77 -5.45 13.00 -1.33
N GLU A 78 -6.75 13.01 -1.68
CA GLU A 78 -7.52 14.25 -1.83
C GLU A 78 -7.76 14.93 -0.47
N GLU A 79 -8.07 14.17 0.58
CA GLU A 79 -8.16 14.69 1.96
C GLU A 79 -6.82 15.35 2.39
N ILE A 80 -5.69 14.67 2.15
CA ILE A 80 -4.33 15.18 2.47
C ILE A 80 -4.04 16.49 1.74
N SER A 81 -4.37 16.58 0.45
CA SER A 81 -4.16 17.81 -0.34
C SER A 81 -4.94 19.00 0.24
N ILE A 82 -6.18 18.80 0.68
CA ILE A 82 -7.00 19.86 1.29
C ILE A 82 -6.39 20.31 2.63
N PHE A 83 -5.98 19.38 3.49
CA PHE A 83 -5.37 19.71 4.78
C PHE A 83 -3.97 20.35 4.64
N SER A 84 -3.23 20.05 3.58
CA SER A 84 -1.94 20.68 3.29
C SER A 84 -2.06 22.15 2.88
N TYR A 85 -3.20 22.55 2.32
CA TYR A 85 -3.46 23.91 1.80
C TYR A 85 -4.01 24.89 2.86
N ILE A 86 -4.42 24.39 4.03
CA ILE A 86 -4.99 25.20 5.13
C ILE A 86 -3.91 25.52 6.21
N ARG A 87 -2.62 25.32 5.90
CA ARG A 87 -1.51 25.56 6.83
C ARG A 87 -0.63 26.75 6.43
#